data_AF-A0A9P0PGP0-F1
#
_entry.id   AF-A0A9P0PGP0-F1
#
_cell.length_a   1.000
_cell.length_b   1.000
_cell.length_c   1.000
_cell.angle_alpha   90.00
_cell.angle_beta   90.00
_cell.angle_gamma   90.00
#
_symmetry.space_group_name_H-M   'P 1'
#
loop_
_entity.id
_entity.type
_entity.pdbx_description
1 polymer ?
#
loop_
_entity_poly.entity_id
_entity_poly.type
_entity_poly.pdbx_seq_one_letter_code
_entity_poly.pdbx_strand_id
1 'polypeptide(L)'
;MSANDEKFGYNDKLSLYAEWYDHDVAFLNNFLVHYYPSDNTLDVFDLDLERLYLKRTIMDSLTYNYMYGANTIRVYGRQIKLIHYAYCETNDIVDKLAEIVTRIQNEGFRTNRMRMCILKFYEEVRGDSELAFLVEHIISGSIVALELVVLNAWRRWRDFMGLNIMTAKANEFDYKDKLSFLAEWHDYNSAYHKNFVVNYYPSDNTLDIFDRDLKRIYLKRTIMDTLCYADMYVGNTIRVYGRQIKLTDYGDCKTKSIVSKTEERTLAILKPCVIDKLGEIITNIQDHGFHINRMRMCLLNRREALDFYQKLRGDSELPFVLEHIISGPVVALELVGKDCLNNWNQLMGPCNPIEARKTHPSSLRAIYGRDSTATSGFHGSHNADEVERESNFFFPMGNNKIPTSTVQLVNTTCCIIKPHAIVEGKLGYIISEITESHFKVTAAQMFYLSNANADEFLEVYKGVVSDYHTMLCSFVDGPCVALEVAGKNSDMDVHGEFRRFAGPIDSEIARQIRPQTLRAKFGIDKYRNAIHCTDLPEDTELELEYFFKVLKD
;
A
#
# COMPACT_ATOMS: atom_id res chain seq x y z
N MET A 1 1.92 3.63 -30.65
CA MET A 1 2.44 4.46 -31.76
C MET A 1 1.42 4.37 -32.88
N SER A 2 0.85 5.49 -33.30
CA SER A 2 -0.17 5.57 -34.37
C SER A 2 0.45 5.25 -35.73
N ALA A 3 -0.12 4.28 -36.45
CA ALA A 3 0.26 3.95 -37.81
C ALA A 3 -0.24 5.04 -38.77
N ASN A 4 0.68 5.85 -39.29
CA ASN A 4 0.42 6.73 -40.43
C ASN A 4 0.54 5.91 -41.71
N ASP A 5 -0.45 6.06 -42.60
CA ASP A 5 -0.44 5.84 -44.05
C ASP A 5 0.85 5.27 -44.67
N GLU A 6 1.02 3.94 -44.60
CA GLU A 6 1.95 3.25 -45.49
C GLU A 6 1.26 3.03 -46.85
N LYS A 7 1.78 3.69 -47.89
CA LYS A 7 1.37 3.44 -49.28
C LYS A 7 1.90 2.06 -49.70
N PHE A 8 0.99 1.10 -49.90
CA PHE A 8 1.31 -0.20 -50.49
C PHE A 8 2.05 -0.04 -51.83
N GLY A 9 3.14 -0.77 -52.00
CA GLY A 9 3.88 -0.89 -53.26
C GLY A 9 3.08 -1.61 -54.35
N TYR A 10 3.46 -1.44 -55.61
CA TYR A 10 2.73 -2.00 -56.76
C TYR A 10 2.64 -3.54 -56.74
N ASN A 11 3.62 -4.22 -56.14
CA ASN A 11 3.70 -5.68 -56.07
C ASN A 11 3.27 -6.27 -54.72
N ASP A 12 2.89 -5.43 -53.75
CA ASP A 12 2.52 -5.91 -52.42
C ASP A 12 1.22 -6.71 -52.53
N LYS A 13 1.22 -7.93 -52.00
CA LYS A 13 0.07 -8.82 -52.08
C LYS A 13 -0.28 -9.44 -50.74
N LEU A 14 -1.58 -9.52 -50.49
CA LEU A 14 -2.16 -10.22 -49.36
C LEU A 14 -2.58 -11.62 -49.78
N SER A 15 -1.96 -12.63 -49.19
CA SER A 15 -2.20 -14.03 -49.53
C SER A 15 -3.05 -14.69 -48.44
N LEU A 16 -4.21 -15.24 -48.79
CA LEU A 16 -5.13 -15.90 -47.86
C LEU A 16 -5.53 -17.29 -48.37
N TYR A 17 -5.54 -18.27 -47.47
CA TYR A 17 -6.22 -19.53 -47.70
C TYR A 17 -7.72 -19.32 -47.61
N ALA A 18 -8.45 -19.92 -48.55
CA ALA A 18 -9.89 -19.77 -48.66
C ALA A 18 -10.53 -21.11 -49.01
N GLU A 19 -11.77 -21.29 -48.57
CA GLU A 19 -12.57 -22.49 -48.78
C GLU A 19 -13.88 -22.09 -49.47
N TRP A 20 -14.31 -22.89 -50.45
CA TRP A 20 -15.65 -22.78 -51.01
C TRP A 20 -16.28 -24.15 -51.12
N TYR A 21 -17.46 -24.28 -50.53
CA TYR A 21 -18.25 -25.50 -50.57
C TYR A 21 -19.14 -25.48 -51.82
N ASP A 22 -18.88 -26.41 -52.73
CA ASP A 22 -19.73 -26.62 -53.90
C ASP A 22 -20.94 -27.48 -53.51
N HIS A 23 -22.12 -26.87 -53.50
CA HIS A 23 -23.36 -27.56 -53.14
C HIS A 23 -23.81 -28.58 -54.19
N ASP A 24 -23.38 -28.42 -55.45
CA ASP A 24 -23.79 -29.32 -56.54
C ASP A 24 -23.01 -30.65 -56.51
N VAL A 25 -21.76 -30.59 -56.02
CA VAL A 25 -20.84 -31.74 -55.97
C VAL A 25 -20.58 -32.22 -54.53
N ALA A 26 -21.12 -31.52 -53.52
CA ALA A 26 -20.89 -31.77 -52.10
C ALA A 26 -19.39 -31.86 -51.73
N PHE A 27 -18.58 -31.02 -52.36
CA PHE A 27 -17.13 -31.03 -52.23
C PHE A 27 -16.61 -29.68 -51.75
N LEU A 28 -15.67 -29.71 -50.80
CA LEU A 28 -15.02 -28.52 -50.26
C LEU A 28 -13.75 -28.26 -51.07
N ASN A 29 -13.74 -27.18 -51.85
CA ASN A 29 -12.59 -26.78 -52.66
C ASN A 29 -11.71 -25.81 -51.87
N ASN A 30 -10.40 -26.04 -51.93
CA ASN A 30 -9.40 -25.19 -51.28
C ASN A 30 -8.78 -24.23 -52.29
N PHE A 31 -8.75 -22.96 -51.93
CA PHE A 31 -8.21 -21.88 -52.76
C PHE A 31 -7.13 -21.09 -52.03
N LEU A 32 -6.19 -20.55 -52.80
CA LEU A 32 -5.26 -19.52 -52.37
C LEU A 32 -5.61 -18.21 -53.09
N VAL A 33 -5.96 -17.20 -52.32
CA VAL A 33 -6.39 -15.90 -52.81
C VAL A 33 -5.27 -14.89 -52.63
N HIS A 34 -4.80 -14.26 -53.71
CA HIS A 34 -3.90 -13.10 -53.65
C HIS A 34 -4.65 -11.82 -53.97
N TYR A 35 -4.64 -10.87 -53.05
CA TYR A 35 -5.22 -9.55 -53.23
C TYR A 35 -4.13 -8.50 -53.35
N TYR A 36 -4.22 -7.64 -54.36
CA TYR A 36 -3.28 -6.56 -54.61
C TYR A 36 -3.97 -5.24 -54.23
N PRO A 37 -3.60 -4.62 -53.09
CA PRO A 37 -4.24 -3.37 -52.63
C PRO A 37 -3.99 -2.18 -53.57
N SER A 38 -2.90 -2.23 -54.34
CA SER A 38 -2.45 -1.14 -55.22
C SER A 38 -3.40 -0.89 -56.40
N ASP A 39 -3.98 -1.95 -56.97
CA ASP A 39 -4.87 -1.90 -58.12
C ASP A 39 -6.25 -2.53 -57.86
N ASN A 40 -6.51 -2.93 -56.62
CA ASN A 40 -7.74 -3.58 -56.18
C ASN A 40 -8.09 -4.85 -56.99
N THR A 41 -7.06 -5.61 -57.37
CA THR A 41 -7.21 -6.86 -58.13
C THR A 41 -7.00 -8.10 -57.27
N LEU A 42 -7.53 -9.23 -57.76
CA LEU A 42 -7.52 -10.52 -57.09
C LEU A 42 -7.05 -11.64 -58.03
N ASP A 43 -6.11 -12.46 -57.59
CA ASP A 43 -5.85 -13.79 -58.15
C ASP A 43 -6.48 -14.84 -57.24
N VAL A 44 -7.07 -15.89 -57.82
CA VAL A 44 -7.52 -17.08 -57.09
C VAL A 44 -6.83 -18.29 -57.70
N PHE A 45 -6.11 -19.04 -56.88
CA PHE A 45 -5.48 -20.30 -57.24
C PHE A 45 -6.26 -21.45 -56.63
N ASP A 46 -6.58 -22.44 -57.44
CA ASP A 46 -7.16 -23.71 -56.99
C ASP A 46 -6.02 -24.61 -56.52
N LEU A 47 -6.02 -24.96 -55.23
CA LEU A 47 -4.97 -25.75 -54.61
C LEU A 47 -5.13 -27.24 -54.92
N ASP A 48 -6.36 -27.71 -55.14
CA ASP A 48 -6.65 -29.11 -55.40
C ASP A 48 -6.32 -29.49 -56.86
N LEU A 49 -6.51 -28.54 -57.79
CA LEU A 49 -6.18 -28.70 -59.21
C LEU A 49 -4.85 -28.07 -59.64
N GLU A 50 -4.11 -27.49 -58.69
CA GLU A 50 -2.83 -26.78 -58.90
C GLU A 50 -2.83 -25.80 -60.09
N ARG A 51 -3.94 -25.09 -60.28
CA ARG A 51 -4.12 -24.17 -61.43
C ARG A 51 -4.69 -22.83 -61.00
N LEU A 52 -4.34 -21.80 -61.77
CA LEU A 52 -4.94 -20.48 -61.61
C LEU A 52 -6.42 -20.54 -61.99
N TYR A 53 -7.28 -20.23 -61.03
CA TYR A 53 -8.73 -20.19 -61.19
C TYR A 53 -9.21 -18.83 -61.71
N LEU A 54 -8.70 -17.73 -61.12
CA LEU A 54 -8.94 -16.37 -61.57
C LEU A 54 -7.62 -15.60 -61.62
N LYS A 55 -7.45 -14.82 -62.69
CA LYS A 55 -6.25 -13.99 -62.90
C LYS A 55 -6.61 -12.51 -62.82
N ARG A 56 -5.91 -11.79 -61.97
CA ARG A 56 -5.83 -10.33 -61.81
C ARG A 56 -7.16 -9.63 -62.10
N THR A 57 -8.19 -10.10 -61.42
CA THR A 57 -9.55 -9.64 -61.65
C THR A 57 -9.85 -8.44 -60.77
N ILE A 58 -10.31 -7.34 -61.37
CA ILE A 58 -10.73 -6.13 -60.65
C ILE A 58 -12.04 -6.42 -59.91
N MET A 59 -12.12 -6.04 -58.63
CA MET A 59 -13.31 -6.21 -57.80
C MET A 59 -13.83 -4.86 -57.30
N ASP A 60 -14.81 -4.28 -57.99
CA ASP A 60 -15.34 -2.95 -57.67
C ASP A 60 -15.97 -2.86 -56.26
N SER A 61 -16.42 -3.99 -55.71
CA SER A 61 -17.12 -4.07 -54.42
C SER A 61 -16.26 -4.55 -53.25
N LEU A 62 -14.99 -4.88 -53.48
CA LEU A 62 -14.06 -5.29 -52.42
C LEU A 62 -13.08 -4.16 -52.13
N THR A 63 -12.83 -3.92 -50.85
CA THR A 63 -11.77 -3.06 -50.33
C THR A 63 -10.89 -3.89 -49.40
N TYR A 64 -9.64 -3.48 -49.23
CA TYR A 64 -8.67 -4.07 -48.29
C TYR A 64 -9.27 -4.47 -46.93
N ASN A 65 -10.16 -3.63 -46.38
CA ASN A 65 -10.83 -3.86 -45.08
C ASN A 65 -11.66 -5.16 -45.00
N TYR A 66 -12.01 -5.78 -46.13
CA TYR A 66 -12.75 -7.06 -46.18
C TYR A 66 -11.83 -8.29 -46.30
N MET A 67 -10.53 -8.10 -46.49
CA MET A 67 -9.56 -9.18 -46.72
C MET A 67 -8.91 -9.67 -45.41
N TYR A 68 -9.75 -10.22 -44.51
CA TYR A 68 -9.30 -10.84 -43.26
C TYR A 68 -9.85 -12.25 -43.04
N GLY A 69 -9.13 -13.05 -42.26
CA GLY A 69 -9.48 -14.43 -41.96
C GLY A 69 -10.86 -14.56 -41.28
N ALA A 70 -11.58 -15.63 -41.61
CA ALA A 70 -12.97 -15.92 -41.23
C ALA A 70 -14.06 -15.03 -41.89
N ASN A 71 -13.71 -14.11 -42.79
CA ASN A 71 -14.69 -13.37 -43.58
C ASN A 71 -15.15 -14.15 -44.83
N THR A 72 -16.36 -13.89 -45.32
CA THR A 72 -16.87 -14.49 -46.57
C THR A 72 -16.96 -13.42 -47.64
N ILE A 73 -16.17 -13.57 -48.71
CA ILE A 73 -16.16 -12.66 -49.85
C ILE A 73 -17.00 -13.23 -51.00
N ARG A 74 -17.64 -12.36 -51.78
CA ARG A 74 -18.39 -12.77 -52.97
C ARG A 74 -17.56 -12.49 -54.21
N VAL A 75 -17.17 -13.54 -54.92
CA VAL A 75 -16.39 -13.47 -56.16
C VAL A 75 -17.22 -14.09 -57.27
N TYR A 76 -17.63 -13.31 -58.28
CA TYR A 76 -18.49 -13.74 -59.39
C TYR A 76 -19.71 -14.57 -58.98
N GLY A 77 -20.39 -14.16 -57.91
CA GLY A 77 -21.60 -14.83 -57.40
C GLY A 77 -21.34 -16.03 -56.47
N ARG A 78 -20.09 -16.49 -56.32
CA ARG A 78 -19.70 -17.54 -55.36
C ARG A 78 -19.27 -16.91 -54.03
N GLN A 79 -19.68 -17.51 -52.91
CA GLN A 79 -19.31 -17.08 -51.56
C GLN A 79 -18.11 -17.86 -51.07
N ILE A 80 -16.92 -17.27 -51.15
CA ILE A 80 -15.68 -17.91 -50.73
C ILE A 80 -15.36 -17.46 -49.31
N LYS A 81 -15.15 -18.42 -48.40
CA LYS A 81 -14.79 -18.14 -47.01
C LYS A 81 -13.28 -18.06 -46.89
N LEU A 82 -12.76 -16.89 -46.53
CA LEU A 82 -11.36 -16.69 -46.17
C LEU A 82 -11.12 -17.36 -44.81
N ILE A 83 -10.09 -18.19 -44.68
CA ILE A 83 -9.82 -18.98 -43.47
C ILE A 83 -8.75 -18.28 -42.64
N HIS A 84 -7.54 -18.19 -43.19
CA HIS A 84 -6.36 -17.63 -42.54
C HIS A 84 -5.37 -17.12 -43.58
N TYR A 85 -4.44 -16.26 -43.16
CA TYR A 85 -3.39 -15.74 -44.02
C TYR A 85 -2.42 -16.84 -44.41
N ALA A 86 -2.09 -16.93 -45.70
CA ALA A 86 -1.08 -17.82 -46.24
C ALA A 86 0.32 -17.18 -46.19
N TYR A 87 0.39 -15.85 -46.34
CA TYR A 87 1.63 -15.06 -46.28
C TYR A 87 1.26 -13.57 -46.10
N CYS A 88 1.84 -12.89 -45.11
CA CYS A 88 1.82 -11.43 -45.02
C CYS A 88 3.25 -10.90 -45.21
N GLU A 89 3.49 -10.10 -46.25
CA GLU A 89 4.74 -9.36 -46.45
C GLU A 89 4.86 -8.12 -45.53
N THR A 90 4.04 -8.01 -44.47
CA THR A 90 4.29 -7.05 -43.40
C THR A 90 5.36 -7.61 -42.46
N ASN A 91 6.61 -7.61 -42.93
CA ASN A 91 7.80 -8.08 -42.20
C ASN A 91 7.91 -7.46 -40.79
N ASP A 92 7.44 -6.23 -40.60
CA ASP A 92 7.73 -5.47 -39.39
C ASP A 92 6.97 -5.93 -38.13
N ILE A 93 5.81 -6.58 -38.28
CA ILE A 93 5.02 -7.09 -37.15
C ILE A 93 5.36 -8.54 -36.85
N VAL A 94 5.60 -9.36 -37.88
CA VAL A 94 5.97 -10.78 -37.72
C VAL A 94 7.37 -10.93 -37.16
N ASP A 95 8.33 -10.09 -37.58
CA ASP A 95 9.70 -10.13 -37.04
C ASP A 95 9.75 -9.70 -35.58
N LYS A 96 8.99 -8.66 -35.20
CA LYS A 96 8.85 -8.25 -33.78
C LYS A 96 8.12 -9.30 -32.94
N LEU A 97 7.09 -9.95 -33.48
CA LEU A 97 6.40 -11.05 -32.80
C LEU A 97 7.29 -12.28 -32.66
N ALA A 98 8.08 -12.63 -33.68
CA ALA A 98 9.05 -13.71 -33.64
C ALA A 98 10.15 -13.43 -32.61
N GLU A 99 10.65 -12.20 -32.54
CA GLU A 99 11.59 -11.76 -31.50
C GLU A 99 10.99 -11.89 -30.09
N ILE A 100 9.75 -11.41 -29.90
CA ILE A 100 9.04 -11.52 -28.61
C ILE A 100 8.83 -12.99 -28.23
N VAL A 101 8.34 -13.84 -29.15
CA VAL A 101 8.12 -15.27 -28.88
C VAL A 101 9.43 -15.98 -28.59
N THR A 102 10.51 -15.65 -29.30
CA THR A 102 11.85 -16.20 -29.05
C THR A 102 12.36 -15.80 -27.67
N ARG A 103 12.14 -14.54 -27.27
CA ARG A 103 12.49 -14.05 -25.93
C ARG A 103 11.71 -14.77 -24.83
N ILE A 104 10.42 -15.02 -25.05
CA ILE A 104 9.55 -15.78 -24.13
C ILE A 104 10.00 -17.24 -24.02
N GLN A 105 10.37 -17.87 -25.14
CA GLN A 105 10.87 -19.25 -25.15
C GLN A 105 12.25 -19.37 -24.49
N ASN A 106 13.13 -18.38 -24.66
CA ASN A 106 14.44 -18.32 -23.99
C ASN A 106 14.32 -18.22 -22.46
N GLU A 107 13.27 -17.57 -21.96
CA GLU A 107 12.91 -17.54 -20.53
C GLU A 107 12.27 -18.86 -20.05
N GLY A 108 12.14 -19.88 -20.91
CA GLY A 108 11.69 -21.22 -20.53
C GLY A 108 10.18 -21.40 -20.42
N PHE A 109 9.39 -20.52 -21.04
CA PHE A 109 7.95 -20.75 -21.23
C PHE A 109 7.71 -21.68 -22.42
N ARG A 110 6.82 -22.67 -22.29
CA ARG A 110 6.37 -23.48 -23.43
C ARG A 110 5.10 -22.85 -24.02
N THR A 111 5.12 -22.53 -25.31
CA THR A 111 3.95 -22.08 -26.06
C THR A 111 3.20 -23.29 -26.59
N ASN A 112 2.04 -23.63 -26.03
CA ASN A 112 1.27 -24.81 -26.45
C ASN A 112 0.34 -24.52 -27.64
N ARG A 113 -0.24 -23.31 -27.66
CA ARG A 113 -1.14 -22.85 -28.73
C ARG A 113 -0.93 -21.37 -28.98
N MET A 114 -0.76 -21.00 -30.25
CA MET A 114 -0.74 -19.62 -30.71
C MET A 114 -1.93 -19.42 -31.63
N ARG A 115 -2.75 -18.40 -31.37
CA ARG A 115 -3.88 -18.04 -32.22
C ARG A 115 -3.89 -16.55 -32.47
N MET A 116 -3.91 -16.15 -33.74
CA MET A 116 -4.31 -14.80 -34.12
C MET A 116 -5.83 -14.71 -34.09
N CYS A 117 -6.36 -13.74 -33.35
CA CYS A 117 -7.79 -13.55 -33.17
C CYS A 117 -8.12 -12.05 -33.16
N ILE A 118 -9.34 -11.71 -33.55
CA ILE A 118 -9.95 -10.40 -33.28
C ILE A 118 -10.88 -10.59 -32.08
N LEU A 119 -10.66 -9.82 -31.01
CA LEU A 119 -11.36 -9.96 -29.74
C LEU A 119 -12.81 -9.41 -29.85
N LYS A 120 -13.79 -10.23 -29.46
CA LYS A 120 -15.18 -9.79 -29.16
C LYS A 120 -15.50 -9.78 -27.65
N PHE A 121 -14.48 -9.94 -26.78
CA PHE A 121 -14.67 -10.50 -25.43
C PHE A 121 -14.88 -9.47 -24.29
N TYR A 122 -15.08 -8.18 -24.56
CA TYR A 122 -15.13 -7.15 -23.50
C TYR A 122 -16.49 -6.42 -23.41
N GLU A 123 -17.60 -7.15 -23.29
CA GLU A 123 -18.90 -6.54 -23.01
C GLU A 123 -19.09 -6.13 -21.53
N GLU A 124 -18.25 -6.61 -20.59
CA GLU A 124 -18.41 -6.35 -19.15
C GLU A 124 -17.79 -5.03 -18.63
N VAL A 125 -16.98 -4.32 -19.43
CA VAL A 125 -16.18 -3.14 -18.97
C VAL A 125 -16.82 -1.80 -19.37
N ARG A 126 -18.12 -1.79 -19.68
CA ARG A 126 -18.86 -0.63 -20.23
C ARG A 126 -18.98 0.61 -19.34
N GLY A 127 -18.28 0.68 -18.21
CA GLY A 127 -18.34 1.77 -17.23
C GLY A 127 -17.14 2.71 -17.20
N ASP A 128 -16.02 2.38 -17.86
CA ASP A 128 -14.77 3.13 -17.72
C ASP A 128 -14.30 3.72 -19.06
N SER A 129 -14.22 5.06 -19.13
CA SER A 129 -13.98 5.81 -20.36
C SER A 129 -12.56 5.64 -20.92
N GLU A 130 -11.58 5.37 -20.07
CA GLU A 130 -10.20 5.12 -20.53
C GLU A 130 -10.04 3.73 -21.16
N LEU A 131 -10.68 2.72 -20.55
CA LEU A 131 -10.69 1.36 -21.08
C LEU A 131 -11.52 1.25 -22.37
N ALA A 132 -12.56 2.08 -22.55
CA ALA A 132 -13.33 2.12 -23.79
C ALA A 132 -12.47 2.49 -25.01
N PHE A 133 -11.56 3.46 -24.88
CA PHE A 133 -10.62 3.84 -25.94
C PHE A 133 -9.61 2.73 -26.25
N LEU A 134 -9.10 2.07 -25.20
CA LEU A 134 -8.20 0.93 -25.33
C LEU A 134 -8.90 -0.25 -26.03
N VAL A 135 -10.16 -0.49 -25.70
CA VAL A 135 -11.01 -1.53 -26.30
C VAL A 135 -11.30 -1.23 -27.77
N GLU A 136 -11.57 0.02 -28.16
CA GLU A 136 -11.69 0.39 -29.59
C GLU A 136 -10.40 0.13 -30.36
N HIS A 137 -9.24 0.50 -29.78
CA HIS A 137 -7.93 0.24 -30.39
C HIS A 137 -7.64 -1.27 -30.51
N ILE A 138 -7.97 -2.05 -29.48
CA ILE A 138 -7.79 -3.50 -29.43
C ILE A 138 -8.73 -4.22 -30.40
N ILE A 139 -9.98 -3.78 -30.54
CA ILE A 139 -10.96 -4.32 -31.51
C ILE A 139 -10.53 -4.02 -32.95
N SER A 140 -9.85 -2.89 -33.19
CA SER A 140 -9.33 -2.51 -34.51
C SER A 140 -8.06 -3.27 -34.92
N GLY A 141 -7.34 -3.89 -33.97
CA GLY A 141 -6.07 -4.57 -34.20
C GLY A 141 -6.17 -6.10 -34.29
N SER A 142 -5.24 -6.72 -35.02
CA SER A 142 -5.02 -8.18 -34.95
C SER A 142 -4.25 -8.52 -33.68
N ILE A 143 -4.80 -9.39 -32.82
CA ILE A 143 -4.19 -9.74 -31.54
C ILE A 143 -3.67 -11.17 -31.62
N VAL A 144 -2.49 -11.39 -31.04
CA VAL A 144 -1.93 -12.74 -30.87
C VAL A 144 -2.21 -13.20 -29.45
N ALA A 145 -3.02 -14.26 -29.30
CA ALA A 145 -3.19 -14.96 -28.04
C ALA A 145 -2.21 -16.13 -27.97
N LEU A 146 -1.37 -16.14 -26.93
CA LEU A 146 -0.41 -17.20 -26.64
C LEU A 146 -0.85 -17.96 -25.38
N GLU A 147 -1.00 -19.28 -25.50
CA GLU A 147 -1.16 -20.16 -24.34
C GLU A 147 0.23 -20.55 -23.83
N LEU A 148 0.62 -19.95 -22.70
CA LEU A 148 1.90 -20.19 -22.04
C LEU A 148 1.74 -21.23 -20.94
N VAL A 149 2.52 -22.31 -21.04
CA VAL A 149 2.50 -23.41 -20.09
C VAL A 149 3.86 -23.53 -19.43
N VAL A 150 3.90 -23.19 -18.15
CA VAL A 150 5.05 -23.39 -17.27
C VAL A 150 4.56 -23.41 -15.81
N LEU A 151 5.32 -24.04 -14.91
CA LEU A 151 5.06 -23.96 -13.47
C LEU A 151 5.07 -22.49 -13.04
N ASN A 152 4.01 -22.05 -12.35
CA ASN A 152 3.78 -20.64 -12.00
C ASN A 152 3.76 -19.69 -13.22
N ALA A 153 3.18 -20.10 -14.35
CA ALA A 153 3.16 -19.35 -15.61
C ALA A 153 2.77 -17.88 -15.47
N TRP A 154 1.70 -17.60 -14.71
CA TRP A 154 1.26 -16.23 -14.45
C TRP A 154 2.32 -15.39 -13.74
N ARG A 155 2.95 -15.93 -12.69
CA ARG A 155 3.99 -15.26 -11.90
C ARG A 155 5.20 -14.90 -12.75
N ARG A 156 5.73 -15.88 -13.49
CA ARG A 156 6.89 -15.66 -14.38
C ARG A 156 6.55 -14.65 -15.47
N TRP A 157 5.33 -14.69 -16.00
CA TRP A 157 4.89 -13.77 -17.06
C TRP A 157 4.81 -12.33 -16.57
N ARG A 158 4.32 -12.12 -15.34
CA ARG A 158 4.25 -10.78 -14.73
C ARG A 158 5.64 -10.19 -14.47
N ASP A 159 6.56 -11.01 -13.93
CA ASP A 159 7.96 -10.61 -13.72
C ASP A 159 8.64 -10.25 -15.06
N PHE A 160 8.40 -11.04 -16.10
CA PHE A 160 8.88 -10.78 -17.46
C PHE A 160 8.36 -9.46 -18.05
N MET A 161 7.12 -9.08 -17.73
CA MET A 161 6.48 -7.84 -18.19
C MET A 161 6.88 -6.60 -17.37
N GLY A 162 7.67 -6.74 -16.31
CA GLY A 162 8.16 -5.61 -15.50
C GLY A 162 7.09 -4.91 -14.66
N LEU A 163 5.95 -5.56 -14.40
CA LEU A 163 4.79 -4.97 -13.70
C LEU A 163 4.95 -4.92 -12.16
N ASN A 164 6.17 -4.82 -11.64
CA ASN A 164 6.44 -4.99 -10.21
C ASN A 164 6.33 -3.66 -9.43
N ILE A 165 5.23 -3.51 -8.69
CA ILE A 165 5.10 -2.65 -7.49
C ILE A 165 5.15 -3.51 -6.20
N MET A 166 5.40 -4.82 -6.32
CA MET A 166 5.21 -5.76 -5.21
C MET A 166 6.49 -6.05 -4.42
N THR A 167 6.33 -6.12 -3.10
CA THR A 167 7.36 -6.51 -2.14
C THR A 167 7.79 -7.98 -2.32
N ALA A 168 9.02 -8.32 -1.96
CA ALA A 168 9.63 -9.64 -2.17
C ALA A 168 8.81 -10.85 -1.63
N LYS A 169 7.92 -10.64 -0.65
CA LYS A 169 7.02 -11.68 -0.09
C LYS A 169 5.75 -11.92 -0.92
N ALA A 170 5.25 -10.94 -1.67
CA ALA A 170 4.09 -11.10 -2.55
C ALA A 170 4.35 -12.14 -3.67
N ASN A 171 5.63 -12.41 -3.94
CA ASN A 171 6.06 -13.42 -4.89
C ASN A 171 5.84 -14.86 -4.38
N GLU A 172 5.66 -15.13 -3.09
CA GLU A 172 5.46 -16.50 -2.57
C GLU A 172 4.03 -17.05 -2.76
N PHE A 173 3.05 -16.19 -3.02
CA PHE A 173 1.62 -16.54 -3.06
C PHE A 173 1.11 -16.77 -4.49
N ASP A 174 0.27 -17.78 -4.70
CA ASP A 174 -0.46 -17.95 -5.97
C ASP A 174 -1.57 -16.89 -6.11
N TYR A 175 -2.04 -16.65 -7.35
CA TYR A 175 -3.12 -15.70 -7.63
C TYR A 175 -4.44 -16.05 -6.90
N LYS A 176 -4.63 -17.33 -6.59
CA LYS A 176 -5.80 -17.83 -5.85
C LYS A 176 -5.63 -17.81 -4.34
N ASP A 177 -4.40 -17.66 -3.86
CA ASP A 177 -4.16 -17.63 -2.42
C ASP A 177 -4.72 -16.33 -1.84
N LYS A 178 -5.60 -16.49 -0.87
CA LYS A 178 -6.18 -15.39 -0.11
C LYS A 178 -5.86 -15.57 1.36
N LEU A 179 -5.68 -14.44 2.02
CA LEU A 179 -5.61 -14.31 3.46
C LEU A 179 -6.95 -13.77 3.95
N SER A 180 -7.66 -14.57 4.73
CA SER A 180 -8.99 -14.25 5.24
C SER A 180 -8.89 -13.75 6.68
N PHE A 181 -9.51 -12.63 6.98
CA PHE A 181 -9.55 -12.01 8.31
C PHE A 181 -10.99 -11.74 8.71
N LEU A 182 -11.31 -11.99 9.98
CA LEU A 182 -12.50 -11.46 10.62
C LEU A 182 -12.22 -10.00 10.96
N ALA A 183 -13.18 -9.14 10.65
CA ALA A 183 -13.03 -7.73 10.86
C ALA A 183 -14.32 -7.08 11.36
N GLU A 184 -14.17 -6.00 12.09
CA GLU A 184 -15.27 -5.22 12.63
C GLU A 184 -15.14 -3.77 12.16
N TRP A 185 -16.28 -3.22 11.75
CA TRP A 185 -16.40 -1.80 11.47
C TRP A 185 -17.46 -1.21 12.38
N HIS A 186 -17.09 -0.16 13.11
CA HIS A 186 -18.01 0.59 13.94
C HIS A 186 -18.44 1.85 13.20
N ASP A 187 -19.74 1.98 12.96
CA ASP A 187 -20.33 3.23 12.47
C ASP A 187 -20.69 4.09 13.68
N TYR A 188 -19.87 5.11 13.94
CA TYR A 188 -20.07 6.04 15.05
C TYR A 188 -21.37 6.84 14.95
N ASN A 189 -21.88 7.08 13.73
CA ASN A 189 -23.10 7.87 13.55
C ASN A 189 -24.36 7.10 13.94
N SER A 190 -24.37 5.78 13.72
CA SER A 190 -25.50 4.91 14.06
C SER A 190 -25.27 4.03 15.29
N ALA A 191 -24.10 4.13 15.94
CA ALA A 191 -23.63 3.23 17.00
C ALA A 191 -23.81 1.75 16.62
N TYR A 192 -23.58 1.43 15.35
CA TYR A 192 -23.85 0.11 14.78
C TYR A 192 -22.54 -0.58 14.43
N HIS A 193 -22.40 -1.83 14.89
CA HIS A 193 -21.25 -2.67 14.59
C HIS A 193 -21.59 -3.60 13.42
N LYS A 194 -20.73 -3.63 12.40
CA LYS A 194 -20.80 -4.59 11.30
C LYS A 194 -19.65 -5.58 11.36
N ASN A 195 -19.98 -6.84 11.11
CA ASN A 195 -19.00 -7.90 11.03
C ASN A 195 -18.69 -8.25 9.57
N PHE A 196 -17.42 -8.11 9.22
CA PHE A 196 -16.91 -8.37 7.89
C PHE A 196 -15.97 -9.59 7.87
N VAL A 197 -15.88 -10.24 6.72
CA VAL A 197 -14.72 -11.06 6.35
C VAL A 197 -13.97 -10.30 5.28
N VAL A 198 -12.74 -9.93 5.58
CA VAL A 198 -11.83 -9.28 4.64
C VAL A 198 -10.96 -10.35 4.02
N ASN A 199 -11.02 -10.50 2.69
CA ASN A 199 -10.10 -11.38 1.97
C ASN A 199 -9.08 -10.52 1.23
N TYR A 200 -7.81 -10.68 1.59
CA TYR A 200 -6.70 -10.00 0.96
C TYR A 200 -5.91 -10.97 0.08
N TYR A 201 -5.51 -10.52 -1.10
CA TYR A 201 -4.77 -11.28 -2.09
C TYR A 201 -3.36 -10.69 -2.21
N PRO A 202 -2.34 -11.30 -1.56
CA PRO A 202 -0.97 -10.77 -1.57
C PRO A 202 -0.35 -10.70 -2.95
N SER A 203 -0.79 -11.56 -3.88
CA SER A 203 -0.21 -11.66 -5.21
C SER A 203 -0.42 -10.39 -6.03
N ASP A 204 -1.62 -9.79 -5.99
CA ASP A 204 -1.99 -8.60 -6.77
C ASP A 204 -2.43 -7.41 -5.92
N ASN A 205 -2.24 -7.48 -4.60
CA ASN A 205 -2.58 -6.42 -3.64
C ASN A 205 -4.04 -5.97 -3.77
N THR A 206 -4.93 -6.94 -4.01
CA THR A 206 -6.36 -6.72 -4.07
C THR A 206 -7.05 -7.20 -2.79
N LEU A 207 -8.21 -6.62 -2.53
CA LEU A 207 -9.00 -6.95 -1.36
C LEU A 207 -10.49 -7.04 -1.74
N ASP A 208 -11.18 -8.02 -1.18
CA ASP A 208 -12.63 -8.09 -1.17
C ASP A 208 -13.16 -8.11 0.27
N ILE A 209 -14.39 -7.65 0.44
CA ILE A 209 -15.07 -7.62 1.74
C ILE A 209 -16.41 -8.32 1.61
N PHE A 210 -16.64 -9.27 2.49
CA PHE A 210 -17.90 -9.98 2.61
C PHE A 210 -18.62 -9.57 3.91
N ASP A 211 -19.88 -9.16 3.78
CA ASP A 211 -20.75 -8.85 4.92
C ASP A 211 -21.30 -10.14 5.52
N ARG A 212 -20.91 -10.45 6.76
CA ARG A 212 -21.34 -11.69 7.43
C ARG A 212 -22.80 -11.65 7.83
N ASP A 213 -23.28 -10.49 8.23
CA ASP A 213 -24.63 -10.30 8.77
C ASP A 213 -25.65 -10.39 7.63
N LEU A 214 -25.36 -9.77 6.49
CA LEU A 214 -26.22 -9.78 5.30
C LEU A 214 -25.90 -10.91 4.31
N LYS A 215 -24.86 -11.71 4.57
CA LYS A 215 -24.39 -12.81 3.72
C LYS A 215 -24.22 -12.44 2.24
N ARG A 216 -23.65 -11.25 1.97
CA ARG A 216 -23.43 -10.74 0.62
C ARG A 216 -22.07 -10.08 0.48
N ILE A 217 -21.58 -9.98 -0.75
CA ILE A 217 -20.37 -9.21 -1.04
C ILE A 217 -20.65 -7.73 -0.73
N TYR A 218 -19.84 -7.16 0.15
CA TYR A 218 -19.86 -5.75 0.52
C TYR A 218 -19.00 -4.93 -0.45
N LEU A 219 -17.79 -5.42 -0.71
CA LEU A 219 -16.85 -4.84 -1.66
C LEU A 219 -16.31 -5.96 -2.55
N LYS A 220 -16.42 -5.79 -3.87
CA LYS A 220 -15.82 -6.72 -4.84
C LYS A 220 -14.30 -6.56 -4.83
N ARG A 221 -13.57 -7.60 -5.30
CA ARG A 221 -12.11 -7.59 -5.41
C ARG A 221 -11.65 -6.32 -6.11
N THR A 222 -10.95 -5.45 -5.37
CA THR A 222 -10.49 -4.15 -5.85
C THR A 222 -9.02 -3.96 -5.46
N ILE A 223 -8.26 -3.29 -6.33
CA ILE A 223 -6.85 -2.96 -6.08
C ILE A 223 -6.77 -1.86 -5.04
N MET A 224 -5.93 -2.04 -4.03
CA MET A 224 -5.73 -1.06 -2.96
C MET A 224 -4.30 -0.54 -3.00
N ASP A 225 -4.09 0.69 -3.46
CA ASP A 225 -2.75 1.28 -3.53
C ASP A 225 -2.19 1.69 -2.15
N THR A 226 -3.08 1.90 -1.18
CA THR A 226 -2.74 2.39 0.17
C THR A 226 -2.43 1.28 1.17
N LEU A 227 -2.68 0.01 0.84
CA LEU A 227 -2.49 -1.12 1.75
C LEU A 227 -1.35 -1.99 1.24
N CYS A 228 -0.58 -2.56 2.16
CA CYS A 228 0.44 -3.54 1.84
C CYS A 228 0.29 -4.81 2.69
N TYR A 229 1.01 -5.86 2.32
CA TYR A 229 1.01 -7.12 3.05
C TYR A 229 1.37 -6.94 4.55
N ALA A 230 2.25 -6.00 4.88
CA ALA A 230 2.67 -5.74 6.26
C ALA A 230 1.53 -5.16 7.12
N ASP A 231 0.50 -4.57 6.52
CA ASP A 231 -0.66 -4.05 7.25
C ASP A 231 -1.66 -5.16 7.62
N MET A 232 -1.51 -6.36 7.07
CA MET A 232 -2.48 -7.45 7.19
C MET A 232 -2.17 -8.34 8.39
N TYR A 233 -2.34 -7.80 9.61
CA TYR A 233 -2.21 -8.54 10.87
C TYR A 233 -3.41 -8.31 11.81
N VAL A 234 -3.69 -9.32 12.63
CA VAL A 234 -4.79 -9.25 13.60
C VAL A 234 -4.54 -8.15 14.62
N GLY A 235 -5.57 -7.33 14.83
CA GLY A 235 -5.64 -6.14 15.66
C GLY A 235 -5.24 -4.85 14.95
N ASN A 236 -4.81 -4.89 13.67
CA ASN A 236 -4.56 -3.68 12.90
C ASN A 236 -5.89 -3.06 12.45
N THR A 237 -5.91 -1.76 12.22
CA THR A 237 -7.07 -1.07 11.64
C THR A 237 -6.71 -0.61 10.23
N ILE A 238 -7.25 -1.32 9.24
CA ILE A 238 -7.03 -1.02 7.82
C ILE A 238 -8.05 -0.01 7.33
N ARG A 239 -7.65 0.87 6.39
CA ARG A 239 -8.55 1.83 5.78
C ARG A 239 -8.98 1.35 4.40
N VAL A 240 -10.28 1.22 4.18
CA VAL A 240 -10.87 0.83 2.89
C VAL A 240 -11.93 1.85 2.50
N TYR A 241 -11.67 2.61 1.42
CA TYR A 241 -12.55 3.68 0.91
C TYR A 241 -13.04 4.66 2.01
N GLY A 242 -12.13 5.09 2.88
CA GLY A 242 -12.44 6.04 3.95
C GLY A 242 -13.04 5.41 5.22
N ARG A 243 -13.37 4.11 5.22
CA ARG A 243 -13.82 3.39 6.43
C ARG A 243 -12.64 2.73 7.13
N GLN A 244 -12.58 2.87 8.45
CA GLN A 244 -11.58 2.22 9.30
C GLN A 244 -12.11 0.85 9.76
N ILE A 245 -11.57 -0.22 9.21
CA ILE A 245 -12.00 -1.60 9.46
C ILE A 245 -10.93 -2.27 10.33
N LYS A 246 -11.30 -2.67 11.54
CA LYS A 246 -10.39 -3.32 12.47
C LYS A 246 -10.36 -4.82 12.21
N LEU A 247 -9.19 -5.38 11.93
CA LEU A 247 -8.99 -6.81 11.82
C LEU A 247 -9.00 -7.41 13.24
N THR A 248 -10.00 -8.23 13.58
CA THR A 248 -10.18 -8.72 14.96
C THR A 248 -9.64 -10.13 15.16
N ASP A 249 -9.72 -10.99 14.13
CA ASP A 249 -9.18 -12.35 14.19
C ASP A 249 -8.91 -12.90 12.79
N TYR A 250 -8.35 -14.09 12.68
CA TYR A 250 -8.13 -14.81 11.44
C TYR A 250 -9.42 -15.49 10.97
N GLY A 251 -9.74 -15.35 9.68
CA GLY A 251 -10.89 -15.98 9.05
C GLY A 251 -10.69 -17.48 8.77
N ASP A 252 -9.43 -17.95 8.70
CA ASP A 252 -9.11 -19.37 8.54
C ASP A 252 -7.78 -19.76 9.21
N CYS A 253 -7.57 -21.08 9.37
CA CYS A 253 -6.37 -21.62 9.99
C CYS A 253 -5.10 -21.44 9.14
N LYS A 254 -5.25 -21.39 7.80
CA LYS A 254 -4.15 -21.17 6.86
C LYS A 254 -3.59 -19.77 7.05
N THR A 255 -4.45 -18.74 7.04
CA THR A 255 -4.06 -17.35 7.29
C THR A 255 -3.43 -17.21 8.66
N LYS A 256 -4.02 -17.82 9.70
CA LYS A 256 -3.41 -17.83 11.03
C LYS A 256 -1.98 -18.36 10.99
N SER A 257 -1.73 -19.53 10.41
CA SER A 257 -0.39 -20.14 10.36
C SER A 257 0.64 -19.31 9.56
N ILE A 258 0.19 -18.61 8.51
CA ILE A 258 1.05 -17.78 7.66
C ILE A 258 1.35 -16.45 8.36
N VAL A 259 0.31 -15.73 8.76
CA VAL A 259 0.39 -14.35 9.25
C VAL A 259 0.90 -14.30 10.69
N SER A 260 0.49 -15.24 11.55
CA SER A 260 0.99 -15.28 12.93
C SER A 260 2.49 -15.52 13.01
N LYS A 261 3.10 -16.09 11.97
CA LYS A 261 4.56 -16.25 11.88
C LYS A 261 5.26 -15.02 11.31
N THR A 262 4.54 -14.17 10.58
CA THR A 262 5.14 -13.01 9.91
C THR A 262 5.05 -11.74 10.73
N GLU A 263 3.98 -11.56 11.52
CA GLU A 263 3.73 -10.34 12.29
C GLU A 263 3.34 -10.67 13.73
N GLU A 264 4.30 -10.55 14.64
CA GLU A 264 4.10 -10.65 16.08
C GLU A 264 4.07 -9.25 16.69
N ARG A 265 3.44 -9.14 17.86
CA ARG A 265 3.35 -7.89 18.62
C ARG A 265 4.18 -8.00 19.88
N THR A 266 4.74 -6.88 20.31
CA THR A 266 5.31 -6.76 21.65
C THR A 266 5.07 -5.37 22.21
N LEU A 267 5.15 -5.24 23.53
CA LEU A 267 5.10 -3.95 24.19
C LEU A 267 6.53 -3.50 24.51
N ALA A 268 6.87 -2.29 24.06
CA ALA A 268 8.07 -1.59 24.45
C ALA A 268 7.70 -0.41 25.35
N ILE A 269 8.34 -0.32 26.52
CA ILE A 269 8.15 0.80 27.43
C ILE A 269 9.47 1.52 27.62
N LEU A 270 9.45 2.82 27.35
CA LEU A 270 10.55 3.74 27.58
C LEU A 270 10.31 4.47 28.90
N LYS A 271 11.22 4.26 29.85
CA LYS A 271 11.16 4.83 31.20
C LYS A 271 11.61 6.30 31.22
N PRO A 272 11.35 7.06 32.30
CA PRO A 272 11.61 8.49 32.35
C PRO A 272 13.07 8.89 32.07
N CYS A 273 14.06 8.04 32.35
CA CYS A 273 15.47 8.35 32.14
C CYS A 273 15.91 8.46 30.68
N VAL A 274 15.13 7.94 29.72
CA VAL A 274 15.49 7.91 28.30
C VAL A 274 14.61 8.80 27.42
N ILE A 275 13.65 9.52 28.02
CA ILE A 275 12.70 10.37 27.28
C ILE A 275 13.40 11.53 26.55
N ASP A 276 14.50 12.06 27.11
CA ASP A 276 15.30 13.10 26.44
C ASP A 276 15.96 12.59 25.14
N LYS A 277 16.01 11.27 24.93
CA LYS A 277 16.56 10.58 23.76
C LYS A 277 15.48 9.84 22.96
N LEU A 278 14.20 10.22 23.14
CA LEU A 278 13.06 9.56 22.51
C LEU A 278 13.18 9.47 20.97
N GLY A 279 13.59 10.56 20.31
CA GLY A 279 13.76 10.60 18.86
C GLY A 279 14.77 9.58 18.35
N GLU A 280 15.99 9.61 18.90
CA GLU A 280 17.08 8.67 18.57
C GLU A 280 16.66 7.20 18.79
N ILE A 281 15.93 6.92 19.88
CA ILE A 281 15.45 5.57 20.20
C ILE A 281 14.38 5.12 19.21
N ILE A 282 13.41 5.97 18.87
CA ILE A 282 12.38 5.65 17.87
C ILE A 282 13.00 5.41 16.51
N THR A 283 13.97 6.24 16.10
CA THR A 283 14.73 6.03 14.86
C THR A 283 15.39 4.65 14.88
N ASN A 284 16.08 4.31 15.97
CA ASN A 284 16.75 3.02 16.09
C ASN A 284 15.74 1.85 16.02
N ILE A 285 14.57 1.97 16.65
CA ILE A 285 13.47 0.99 16.54
C ILE A 285 13.01 0.84 15.07
N GLN A 286 12.77 1.94 14.37
CA GLN A 286 12.32 1.91 12.97
C GLN A 286 13.40 1.32 12.04
N ASP A 287 14.67 1.69 12.24
CA ASP A 287 15.81 1.19 11.46
C ASP A 287 16.04 -0.33 11.62
N HIS A 288 15.68 -0.90 12.78
CA HIS A 288 15.69 -2.35 13.00
C HIS A 288 14.44 -3.07 12.45
N GLY A 289 13.60 -2.38 11.69
CA GLY A 289 12.46 -2.96 10.98
C GLY A 289 11.20 -3.15 11.82
N PHE A 290 11.09 -2.47 12.97
CA PHE A 290 9.85 -2.46 13.75
C PHE A 290 8.88 -1.40 13.24
N HIS A 291 7.61 -1.77 13.16
CA HIS A 291 6.51 -0.85 12.93
C HIS A 291 5.86 -0.45 14.26
N ILE A 292 5.65 0.85 14.48
CA ILE A 292 4.96 1.35 15.68
C ILE A 292 3.47 1.42 15.37
N ASN A 293 2.68 0.54 15.97
CA ASN A 293 1.23 0.46 15.76
C ASN A 293 0.45 1.41 16.69
N ARG A 294 0.92 1.54 17.94
CA ARG A 294 0.32 2.46 18.93
C ARG A 294 1.43 3.09 19.75
N MET A 295 1.25 4.36 20.11
CA MET A 295 2.19 5.12 20.93
C MET A 295 1.42 6.01 21.90
N ARG A 296 1.86 6.05 23.16
CA ARG A 296 1.30 6.91 24.20
C ARG A 296 2.34 7.32 25.23
N MET A 297 2.39 8.60 25.54
CA MET A 297 3.15 9.17 26.64
C MET A 297 2.23 9.47 27.83
N CYS A 298 2.52 8.89 29.01
CA CYS A 298 1.65 8.99 30.18
C CYS A 298 2.45 9.06 31.49
N LEU A 299 1.75 9.43 32.56
CA LEU A 299 2.23 9.32 33.95
C LEU A 299 1.52 8.15 34.62
N LEU A 300 2.30 7.35 35.35
CA LEU A 300 1.76 6.30 36.20
C LEU A 300 1.75 6.77 37.65
N ASN A 301 0.62 6.63 38.32
CA ASN A 301 0.59 6.76 39.77
C ASN A 301 1.12 5.47 40.44
N ARG A 302 1.40 5.54 41.75
CA ARG A 302 1.98 4.41 42.50
C ARG A 302 1.11 3.16 42.43
N ARG A 303 -0.22 3.29 42.43
CA ARG A 303 -1.15 2.15 42.35
C ARG A 303 -1.09 1.50 40.97
N GLU A 304 -1.16 2.29 39.91
CA GLU A 304 -1.01 1.85 38.52
C GLU A 304 0.32 1.14 38.29
N ALA A 305 1.42 1.70 38.79
CA ALA A 305 2.74 1.09 38.68
C ALA A 305 2.86 -0.25 39.45
N LEU A 306 2.21 -0.35 40.63
CA LEU A 306 2.15 -1.59 41.42
C LEU A 306 1.29 -2.67 40.76
N ASP A 307 0.17 -2.28 40.15
CA ASP A 307 -0.71 -3.18 39.42
C ASP A 307 0.00 -3.69 38.15
N PHE A 308 0.74 -2.83 37.46
CA PHE A 308 1.57 -3.20 36.31
C PHE A 308 2.69 -4.19 36.69
N TYR A 309 3.48 -3.88 37.72
CA TYR A 309 4.59 -4.72 38.19
C TYR A 309 4.18 -5.78 39.23
N GLN A 310 2.93 -6.22 39.23
CA GLN A 310 2.41 -7.17 40.22
C GLN A 310 3.24 -8.47 40.31
N LYS A 311 3.83 -8.91 39.20
CA LYS A 311 4.67 -10.13 39.14
C LYS A 311 5.98 -10.01 39.94
N LEU A 312 6.47 -8.80 40.15
CA LEU A 312 7.69 -8.52 40.91
C LEU A 312 7.42 -8.37 42.41
N ARG A 313 6.21 -8.70 42.89
CA ARG A 313 5.90 -8.65 44.32
C ARG A 313 6.83 -9.58 45.11
N GLY A 314 7.55 -9.01 46.06
CA GLY A 314 8.54 -9.70 46.88
C GLY A 314 9.98 -9.57 46.38
N ASP A 315 10.19 -8.99 45.19
CA ASP A 315 11.52 -8.63 44.69
C ASP A 315 12.08 -7.41 45.46
N SER A 316 13.32 -7.49 45.91
CA SER A 316 14.01 -6.39 46.58
C SER A 316 14.23 -5.17 45.67
N GLU A 317 14.21 -5.35 44.35
CA GLU A 317 14.38 -4.29 43.35
C GLU A 317 13.06 -3.53 43.07
N LEU A 318 11.91 -4.11 43.38
CA LEU A 318 10.59 -3.53 43.07
C LEU A 318 10.43 -2.09 43.59
N PRO A 319 10.79 -1.74 44.85
CA PRO A 319 10.68 -0.36 45.32
C PRO A 319 11.44 0.64 44.44
N PHE A 320 12.64 0.29 43.99
CA PHE A 320 13.46 1.16 43.14
C PHE A 320 12.89 1.30 41.72
N VAL A 321 12.36 0.21 41.16
CA VAL A 321 11.68 0.23 39.86
C VAL A 321 10.44 1.12 39.92
N LEU A 322 9.65 1.01 41.01
CA LEU A 322 8.46 1.81 41.21
C LEU A 322 8.79 3.30 41.34
N GLU A 323 9.72 3.67 42.21
CA GLU A 323 10.17 5.06 42.38
C GLU A 323 10.67 5.64 41.04
N HIS A 324 11.36 4.84 40.24
CA HIS A 324 11.84 5.30 38.95
C HIS A 324 10.70 5.50 37.93
N ILE A 325 9.77 4.56 37.79
CA ILE A 325 8.71 4.66 36.77
C ILE A 325 7.70 5.78 37.09
N ILE A 326 7.47 6.09 38.37
CA ILE A 326 6.59 7.19 38.79
C ILE A 326 7.29 8.56 38.79
N SER A 327 8.62 8.60 38.60
CA SER A 327 9.39 9.85 38.68
C SER A 327 9.15 10.82 37.52
N GLY A 328 8.53 10.38 36.42
CA GLY A 328 8.32 11.19 35.25
C GLY A 328 7.53 10.49 34.15
N PRO A 329 7.51 11.08 32.93
CA PRO A 329 6.75 10.55 31.80
C PRO A 329 7.31 9.21 31.32
N VAL A 330 6.40 8.32 30.93
CA VAL A 330 6.67 7.00 30.36
C VAL A 330 6.08 6.96 28.96
N VAL A 331 6.82 6.43 27.99
CA VAL A 331 6.30 6.20 26.63
C VAL A 331 6.08 4.71 26.42
N ALA A 332 4.83 4.31 26.21
CA ALA A 332 4.46 2.97 25.79
C ALA A 332 4.34 2.94 24.25
N LEU A 333 4.94 1.92 23.64
CA LEU A 333 4.91 1.64 22.20
C LEU A 333 4.44 0.21 22.00
N GLU A 334 3.41 0.01 21.18
CA GLU A 334 3.10 -1.31 20.65
C GLU A 334 3.85 -1.49 19.33
N LEU A 335 4.83 -2.40 19.34
CA LEU A 335 5.68 -2.69 18.20
C LEU A 335 5.14 -3.92 17.47
N VAL A 336 5.21 -3.89 16.14
CA VAL A 336 4.80 -4.96 15.24
C VAL A 336 5.95 -5.27 14.30
N GLY A 337 6.17 -6.55 14.06
CA GLY A 337 7.14 -7.02 13.09
C GLY A 337 7.33 -8.52 13.16
N LYS A 338 8.24 -9.04 12.34
CA LYS A 338 8.60 -10.45 12.38
C LYS A 338 9.36 -10.77 13.67
N ASP A 339 8.97 -11.85 14.36
CA ASP A 339 9.62 -12.33 15.60
C ASP A 339 9.83 -11.18 16.61
N CYS A 340 8.81 -10.31 16.70
CA CYS A 340 8.90 -8.99 17.30
C CYS A 340 9.35 -9.05 18.77
N LEU A 341 8.84 -10.03 19.52
CA LEU A 341 9.19 -10.21 20.93
C LEU A 341 10.68 -10.55 21.11
N ASN A 342 11.21 -11.49 20.34
CA ASN A 342 12.61 -11.88 20.44
C ASN A 342 13.53 -10.78 19.93
N ASN A 343 13.19 -10.17 18.79
CA ASN A 343 13.97 -9.07 18.23
C ASN A 343 14.01 -7.86 19.18
N TRP A 344 12.90 -7.53 19.84
CA TRP A 344 12.86 -6.43 20.81
C TRP A 344 13.75 -6.72 22.03
N ASN A 345 13.69 -7.95 22.55
CA ASN A 345 14.54 -8.38 23.65
C ASN A 345 16.04 -8.37 23.27
N GLN A 346 16.36 -8.77 22.04
CA GLN A 346 17.73 -8.70 21.51
C GLN A 346 18.21 -7.24 21.38
N LEU A 347 17.36 -6.36 20.86
CA LEU A 347 17.67 -4.94 20.69
C LEU A 347 17.86 -4.23 22.04
N MET A 348 17.04 -4.56 23.04
CA MET A 348 17.19 -4.03 24.40
C MET A 348 18.49 -4.50 25.06
N GLY A 349 18.87 -5.76 24.88
CA GLY A 349 20.03 -6.38 25.53
C GLY A 349 19.81 -6.76 27.01
N PRO A 350 20.85 -7.22 27.72
CA PRO A 350 20.76 -7.69 29.10
C PRO A 350 20.15 -6.67 30.08
N CYS A 351 19.44 -7.15 31.10
CA CYS A 351 18.71 -6.30 32.05
C CYS A 351 19.60 -5.32 32.83
N ASN A 352 20.85 -5.69 33.10
CA ASN A 352 21.83 -4.83 33.75
C ASN A 352 22.62 -4.03 32.69
N PRO A 353 22.51 -2.69 32.66
CA PRO A 353 23.25 -1.86 31.70
C PRO A 353 24.78 -2.01 31.76
N ILE A 354 25.35 -2.26 32.94
CA ILE A 354 26.80 -2.45 33.11
C ILE A 354 27.26 -3.74 32.41
N GLU A 355 26.45 -4.79 32.50
CA GLU A 355 26.69 -6.06 31.79
C GLU A 355 26.42 -5.90 30.29
N ALA A 356 25.36 -5.19 29.93
CA ALA A 356 25.03 -4.89 28.54
C ALA A 356 26.17 -4.15 27.83
N ARG A 357 26.79 -3.14 28.47
CA ARG A 357 27.97 -2.44 27.95
C ARG A 357 29.16 -3.37 27.67
N LYS A 358 29.32 -4.45 28.44
CA LYS A 358 30.42 -5.42 28.27
C LYS A 358 30.12 -6.47 27.21
N THR A 359 28.87 -6.96 27.17
CA THR A 359 28.50 -8.14 26.37
C THR A 359 27.81 -7.78 25.06
N HIS A 360 27.00 -6.72 25.05
CA HIS A 360 26.18 -6.27 23.94
C HIS A 360 26.25 -4.74 23.81
N PRO A 361 27.42 -4.17 23.45
CA PRO A 361 27.66 -2.73 23.49
C PRO A 361 26.75 -1.90 22.57
N SER A 362 26.17 -2.52 21.53
CA SER A 362 25.21 -1.90 20.61
C SER A 362 23.75 -1.95 21.10
N SER A 363 23.47 -2.60 22.23
CA SER A 363 22.11 -2.71 22.75
C SER A 363 21.60 -1.40 23.36
N LEU A 364 20.28 -1.19 23.36
CA LEU A 364 19.68 0.04 23.88
C LEU A 364 20.02 0.28 25.35
N ARG A 365 20.02 -0.78 26.18
CA ARG A 365 20.40 -0.68 27.60
C ARG A 365 21.88 -0.35 27.77
N ALA A 366 22.75 -0.77 26.86
CA ALA A 366 24.17 -0.40 26.91
C ALA A 366 24.39 1.08 26.58
N ILE A 367 23.69 1.58 25.54
CA ILE A 367 23.86 2.94 25.00
C ILE A 367 23.20 3.98 25.92
N TYR A 368 21.95 3.74 26.34
CA TYR A 368 21.14 4.75 27.05
C TYR A 368 20.89 4.42 28.53
N GLY A 369 21.11 3.17 28.96
CA GLY A 369 20.84 2.74 30.34
C GLY A 369 21.83 3.32 31.35
N ARG A 370 21.31 3.74 32.51
CA ARG A 370 22.13 4.23 33.64
C ARG A 370 22.71 3.05 34.45
N ASP A 371 23.23 3.29 35.65
CA ASP A 371 24.07 2.31 36.36
C ASP A 371 23.32 1.20 37.11
N SER A 372 21.98 1.15 37.07
CA SER A 372 21.20 0.09 37.74
C SER A 372 20.14 -0.56 36.85
N THR A 373 19.72 -1.77 37.21
CA THR A 373 18.61 -2.53 36.61
C THR A 373 17.30 -1.74 36.64
N ALA A 374 17.01 -1.03 37.75
CA ALA A 374 15.83 -0.19 37.88
C ALA A 374 15.84 0.97 36.85
N THR A 375 17.02 1.53 36.56
CA THR A 375 17.25 2.67 35.67
C THR A 375 17.78 2.26 34.28
N SER A 376 17.47 1.03 33.85
CA SER A 376 17.87 0.49 32.55
C SER A 376 17.23 1.18 31.35
N GLY A 377 16.21 2.03 31.55
CA GLY A 377 15.55 2.79 30.49
C GLY A 377 14.46 2.04 29.72
N PHE A 378 14.52 0.72 29.65
CA PHE A 378 13.65 -0.07 28.76
C PHE A 378 13.00 -1.25 29.49
N HIS A 379 11.72 -1.46 29.23
CA HIS A 379 10.98 -2.67 29.59
C HIS A 379 10.40 -3.33 28.33
N GLY A 380 10.38 -4.65 28.33
CA GLY A 380 9.73 -5.46 27.30
C GLY A 380 9.21 -6.76 27.89
N SER A 381 8.15 -7.27 27.29
CA SER A 381 7.47 -8.47 27.74
C SER A 381 8.26 -9.75 27.41
N HIS A 382 8.09 -10.82 28.20
CA HIS A 382 8.81 -12.08 28.02
C HIS A 382 8.00 -13.18 27.32
N ASN A 383 6.68 -13.05 27.27
CA ASN A 383 5.77 -14.00 26.62
C ASN A 383 4.54 -13.30 26.03
N ALA A 384 3.81 -13.99 25.16
CA ALA A 384 2.62 -13.46 24.49
C ALA A 384 1.52 -13.04 25.48
N ASP A 385 1.31 -13.79 26.57
CA ASP A 385 0.30 -13.47 27.60
C ASP A 385 0.64 -12.18 28.35
N GLU A 386 1.92 -11.87 28.53
CA GLU A 386 2.41 -10.58 29.04
C GLU A 386 2.19 -9.47 28.04
N VAL A 387 2.52 -9.68 26.76
CA VAL A 387 2.27 -8.68 25.72
C VAL A 387 0.81 -8.27 25.71
N GLU A 388 -0.12 -9.22 25.72
CA GLU A 388 -1.56 -8.92 25.69
C GLU A 388 -2.00 -8.15 26.94
N ARG A 389 -1.62 -8.62 28.13
CA ARG A 389 -2.01 -7.97 29.41
C ARG A 389 -1.43 -6.57 29.53
N GLU A 390 -0.15 -6.41 29.22
CA GLU A 390 0.57 -5.15 29.33
C GLU A 390 0.12 -4.17 28.23
N SER A 391 -0.10 -4.63 27.00
CA SER A 391 -0.67 -3.82 25.92
C SER A 391 -2.08 -3.35 26.28
N ASN A 392 -2.93 -4.22 26.83
CA ASN A 392 -4.28 -3.84 27.30
C ASN A 392 -4.27 -2.84 28.46
N PHE A 393 -3.22 -2.80 29.28
CA PHE A 393 -3.08 -1.81 30.35
C PHE A 393 -2.86 -0.39 29.79
N PHE A 394 -2.01 -0.25 28.76
CA PHE A 394 -1.72 1.06 28.16
C PHE A 394 -2.70 1.44 27.05
N PHE A 395 -3.25 0.48 26.34
CA PHE A 395 -4.11 0.66 25.17
C PHE A 395 -5.37 -0.22 25.24
N PRO A 396 -6.21 -0.04 26.27
CA PRO A 396 -7.39 -0.86 26.44
C PRO A 396 -8.41 -0.63 25.31
N MET A 397 -9.21 -1.64 25.01
CA MET A 397 -10.37 -1.46 24.13
C MET A 397 -11.56 -0.91 24.93
N GLY A 398 -12.14 0.21 24.46
CA GLY A 398 -13.35 0.82 25.04
C GLY A 398 -13.09 1.83 26.16
N ASN A 399 -14.13 2.12 26.97
CA ASN A 399 -14.11 3.18 28.00
C ASN A 399 -13.33 2.80 29.29
N ASN A 400 -12.32 1.94 29.20
CA ASN A 400 -11.52 1.57 30.36
C ASN A 400 -10.62 2.73 30.79
N LYS A 401 -10.27 2.73 32.08
CA LYS A 401 -9.44 3.79 32.65
C LYS A 401 -8.03 3.70 32.07
N ILE A 402 -7.60 4.77 31.44
CA ILE A 402 -6.29 4.94 30.80
C ILE A 402 -5.36 5.70 31.76
N PRO A 403 -4.05 5.43 31.77
CA PRO A 403 -3.07 6.23 32.50
C PRO A 403 -3.14 7.73 32.17
N THR A 404 -2.80 8.57 33.14
CA THR A 404 -3.01 10.01 32.99
C THR A 404 -2.10 10.60 31.90
N SER A 405 -2.67 11.40 31.01
CA SER A 405 -1.90 12.11 29.98
C SER A 405 -0.92 13.10 30.61
N THR A 406 0.18 13.37 29.91
CA THR A 406 1.30 14.23 30.34
C THR A 406 1.16 15.70 29.95
N VAL A 407 0.01 16.05 29.37
CA VAL A 407 -0.27 17.37 28.78
C VAL A 407 -0.23 18.49 29.82
N GLN A 408 0.43 19.62 29.49
CA GLN A 408 0.64 20.75 30.39
C GLN A 408 -0.22 21.98 30.06
N LEU A 409 -0.53 22.24 28.80
CA LEU A 409 -1.31 23.38 28.26
C LEU A 409 -0.74 24.80 28.57
N VAL A 410 0.42 24.91 29.21
CA VAL A 410 1.01 26.21 29.60
C VAL A 410 2.23 26.52 28.75
N ASN A 411 2.16 27.59 27.94
CA ASN A 411 3.22 28.00 27.01
C ASN A 411 3.72 26.83 26.14
N THR A 412 2.78 26.13 25.51
CA THR A 412 3.04 25.01 24.61
C THR A 412 2.51 25.30 23.21
N THR A 413 2.74 24.38 22.27
CA THR A 413 2.17 24.37 20.91
C THR A 413 1.79 22.95 20.53
N CYS A 414 0.75 22.78 19.71
CA CYS A 414 0.44 21.49 19.12
C CYS A 414 1.28 21.27 17.87
N CYS A 415 1.85 20.07 17.74
CA CYS A 415 2.54 19.60 16.54
C CYS A 415 2.01 18.23 16.16
N ILE A 416 1.48 18.09 14.94
CA ILE A 416 0.99 16.81 14.43
C ILE A 416 1.94 16.34 13.33
N ILE A 417 2.57 15.20 13.56
CA ILE A 417 3.36 14.50 12.55
C ILE A 417 2.38 13.70 11.67
N LYS A 418 2.41 13.99 10.38
CA LYS A 418 1.45 13.46 9.40
C LYS A 418 1.77 12.00 9.00
N PRO A 419 0.76 11.26 8.52
CA PRO A 419 0.90 9.86 8.10
C PRO A 419 2.06 9.55 7.16
N HIS A 420 2.23 10.31 6.07
CA HIS A 420 3.31 10.04 5.12
C HIS A 420 4.70 10.06 5.77
N ALA A 421 4.95 10.96 6.74
CA ALA A 421 6.24 11.01 7.43
C ALA A 421 6.46 9.81 8.35
N ILE A 422 5.38 9.27 8.95
CA ILE A 422 5.46 8.07 9.79
C ILE A 422 5.69 6.83 8.93
N VAL A 423 4.98 6.69 7.81
CA VAL A 423 5.12 5.58 6.86
C VAL A 423 6.52 5.56 6.24
N GLU A 424 7.11 6.72 5.96
CA GLU A 424 8.50 6.84 5.47
C GLU A 424 9.57 6.61 6.55
N GLY A 425 9.19 6.29 7.79
CA GLY A 425 10.13 6.04 8.88
C GLY A 425 10.81 7.32 9.43
N LYS A 426 10.24 8.50 9.17
CA LYS A 426 10.81 9.79 9.57
C LYS A 426 10.40 10.25 10.98
N LEU A 427 9.55 9.48 11.68
CA LEU A 427 9.00 9.84 12.99
C LEU A 427 10.12 10.12 14.02
N GLY A 428 11.07 9.19 14.17
CA GLY A 428 12.16 9.35 15.13
C GLY A 428 13.05 10.55 14.81
N TYR A 429 13.38 10.75 13.53
CA TYR A 429 14.20 11.88 13.07
C TYR A 429 13.54 13.24 13.36
N ILE A 430 12.22 13.37 13.14
CA ILE A 430 11.48 14.61 13.44
C ILE A 430 11.49 14.89 14.94
N ILE A 431 11.24 13.88 15.78
CA ILE A 431 11.25 14.03 17.24
C ILE A 431 12.67 14.36 17.74
N SER A 432 13.71 13.79 17.14
CA SER A 432 15.11 14.09 17.47
C SER A 432 15.43 15.55 17.19
N GLU A 433 15.11 16.06 16.00
CA GLU A 433 15.31 17.46 15.62
C GLU A 433 14.57 18.43 16.57
N ILE A 434 13.33 18.10 16.97
CA ILE A 434 12.59 18.89 17.96
C ILE A 434 13.31 18.88 19.31
N THR A 435 13.78 17.73 19.78
CA THR A 435 14.38 17.58 21.12
C THR A 435 15.81 18.12 21.21
N GLU A 436 16.58 18.04 20.13
CA GLU A 436 17.93 18.61 20.01
C GLU A 436 17.91 20.14 19.98
N SER A 437 16.84 20.73 19.47
CA SER A 437 16.62 22.17 19.47
C SER A 437 16.25 22.73 20.86
N HIS A 438 15.65 23.92 20.92
CA HIS A 438 15.24 24.56 22.18
C HIS A 438 13.90 24.07 22.74
N PHE A 439 13.31 23.04 22.14
CA PHE A 439 12.02 22.50 22.52
C PHE A 439 12.13 21.19 23.32
N LYS A 440 11.05 20.85 24.02
CA LYS A 440 10.85 19.60 24.75
C LYS A 440 9.47 19.06 24.41
N VAL A 441 9.39 17.77 24.11
CA VAL A 441 8.11 17.07 23.96
C VAL A 441 7.56 16.75 25.36
N THR A 442 6.39 17.26 25.69
CA THR A 442 5.74 17.06 26.99
C THR A 442 4.69 15.95 26.94
N ALA A 443 3.98 15.83 25.82
CA ALA A 443 3.03 14.75 25.57
C ALA A 443 3.13 14.26 24.13
N ALA A 444 2.82 12.97 23.93
CA ALA A 444 2.82 12.34 22.62
C ALA A 444 1.80 11.21 22.56
N GLN A 445 0.99 11.16 21.51
CA GLN A 445 0.05 10.06 21.28
C GLN A 445 -0.18 9.86 19.78
N MET A 446 -0.32 8.59 19.38
CA MET A 446 -0.63 8.20 18.01
C MET A 446 -2.13 8.01 17.84
N PHE A 447 -2.69 8.57 16.78
CA PHE A 447 -4.10 8.54 16.45
C PHE A 447 -4.34 8.09 15.01
N TYR A 448 -5.41 7.34 14.80
CA TYR A 448 -5.96 7.04 13.49
C TYR A 448 -7.21 7.87 13.29
N LEU A 449 -7.09 9.03 12.65
CA LEU A 449 -8.21 9.95 12.48
C LEU A 449 -9.23 9.38 11.51
N SER A 450 -10.52 9.48 11.87
CA SER A 450 -11.63 9.24 10.95
C SER A 450 -11.83 10.46 10.05
N ASN A 451 -12.54 10.31 8.92
CA ASN A 451 -12.89 11.46 8.08
C ASN A 451 -13.66 12.53 8.85
N ALA A 452 -14.55 12.14 9.78
CA ALA A 452 -15.33 13.08 10.58
C ALA A 452 -14.45 13.83 11.58
N ASN A 453 -13.59 13.10 12.30
CA ASN A 453 -12.69 13.70 13.30
C ASN A 453 -11.66 14.64 12.65
N ALA A 454 -11.19 14.28 11.45
CA ALA A 454 -10.28 15.15 10.70
C ALA A 454 -11.00 16.38 10.12
N ASP A 455 -12.26 16.26 9.68
CA ASP A 455 -13.06 17.39 9.20
C ASP A 455 -13.36 18.40 10.33
N GLU A 456 -13.71 17.89 11.52
CA GLU A 456 -13.93 18.72 12.72
C GLU A 456 -12.66 19.46 13.13
N PHE A 457 -11.52 18.75 13.18
CA PHE A 457 -10.23 19.35 13.51
C PHE A 457 -9.81 20.44 12.50
N LEU A 458 -10.04 20.21 11.21
CA LEU A 458 -9.59 21.13 10.16
C LEU A 458 -10.64 22.17 9.78
N GLU A 459 -11.80 22.23 10.46
CA GLU A 459 -12.92 23.10 10.07
C GLU A 459 -12.51 24.57 9.92
N VAL A 460 -11.58 25.05 10.76
CA VAL A 460 -11.05 26.42 10.71
C VAL A 460 -10.32 26.77 9.40
N TYR A 461 -9.84 25.76 8.66
CA TYR A 461 -9.17 25.93 7.36
C TYR A 461 -10.15 25.91 6.18
N LYS A 462 -11.43 25.63 6.43
CA LYS A 462 -12.46 25.53 5.39
C LYS A 462 -12.74 26.92 4.80
N GLY A 463 -12.52 27.05 3.50
CA GLY A 463 -12.66 28.32 2.77
C GLY A 463 -11.41 29.20 2.75
N VAL A 464 -10.39 28.87 3.56
CA VAL A 464 -9.07 29.53 3.53
C VAL A 464 -8.12 28.78 2.58
N VAL A 465 -8.13 27.45 2.64
CA VAL A 465 -7.27 26.59 1.83
C VAL A 465 -7.94 26.30 0.49
N SER A 466 -7.16 26.42 -0.60
CA SER A 466 -7.64 26.22 -1.98
C SER A 466 -8.18 24.82 -2.26
N ASP A 467 -7.58 23.80 -1.65
CA ASP A 467 -8.03 22.42 -1.74
C ASP A 467 -8.05 21.81 -0.34
N TYR A 468 -9.20 21.97 0.31
CA TYR A 468 -9.46 21.44 1.63
C TYR A 468 -9.56 19.90 1.63
N HIS A 469 -10.09 19.32 0.55
CA HIS A 469 -10.29 17.87 0.48
C HIS A 469 -8.95 17.12 0.47
N THR A 470 -8.00 17.57 -0.35
CA THR A 470 -6.66 16.97 -0.38
C THR A 470 -5.92 17.15 0.95
N MET A 471 -6.11 18.29 1.63
CA MET A 471 -5.57 18.49 2.98
C MET A 471 -6.15 17.48 3.96
N LEU A 472 -7.47 17.27 3.95
CA LEU A 472 -8.15 16.30 4.81
C LEU A 472 -7.62 14.88 4.55
N CYS A 473 -7.53 14.45 3.29
CA CYS A 473 -6.96 13.14 2.93
C CYS A 473 -5.57 12.95 3.55
N SER A 474 -4.72 13.97 3.52
CA SER A 474 -3.36 13.89 4.08
C SER A 474 -3.29 13.53 5.58
N PHE A 475 -4.36 13.76 6.35
CA PHE A 475 -4.45 13.38 7.76
C PHE A 475 -5.08 12.00 7.98
N VAL A 476 -6.00 11.59 7.10
CA VAL A 476 -6.75 10.34 7.26
C VAL A 476 -6.03 9.15 6.60
N ASP A 477 -5.01 9.41 5.77
CA ASP A 477 -4.29 8.38 5.01
C ASP A 477 -3.50 7.38 5.86
N GLY A 478 -3.33 7.62 7.15
CA GLY A 478 -2.69 6.66 8.05
C GLY A 478 -2.58 7.16 9.50
N PRO A 479 -1.66 6.59 10.30
CA PRO A 479 -1.46 7.04 11.67
C PRO A 479 -0.87 8.45 11.69
N CYS A 480 -1.35 9.30 12.58
CA CYS A 480 -0.73 10.59 12.89
C CYS A 480 -0.24 10.57 14.33
N VAL A 481 0.81 11.32 14.64
CA VAL A 481 1.30 11.46 16.01
C VAL A 481 1.13 12.91 16.43
N ALA A 482 0.23 13.15 17.39
CA ALA A 482 0.07 14.46 18.01
C ALA A 482 1.07 14.60 19.16
N LEU A 483 1.78 15.72 19.16
CA LEU A 483 2.78 16.08 20.14
C LEU A 483 2.37 17.40 20.79
N GLU A 484 2.49 17.47 22.11
CA GLU A 484 2.59 18.74 22.80
C GLU A 484 4.08 19.11 22.92
N VAL A 485 4.40 20.32 22.48
CA VAL A 485 5.78 20.83 22.48
C VAL A 485 5.84 22.05 23.38
N ALA A 486 6.77 22.04 24.34
CA ALA A 486 7.07 23.13 25.26
C ALA A 486 8.48 23.67 25.03
N GLY A 487 8.75 24.90 25.46
CA GLY A 487 10.09 25.48 25.48
C GLY A 487 10.94 24.92 26.63
N LYS A 488 12.24 24.72 26.41
CA LYS A 488 13.18 24.41 27.51
C LYS A 488 13.31 25.57 28.49
N ASN A 489 13.14 26.80 28.00
CA ASN A 489 13.15 28.03 28.78
C ASN A 489 11.72 28.54 28.95
N SER A 490 11.33 28.90 30.17
CA SER A 490 9.96 29.33 30.49
C SER A 490 9.55 30.66 29.83
N ASP A 491 10.51 31.55 29.54
CA ASP A 491 10.26 32.88 28.97
C ASP A 491 10.20 32.90 27.43
N MET A 492 10.36 31.74 26.78
CA MET A 492 10.37 31.63 25.33
C MET A 492 8.94 31.69 24.77
N ASP A 493 8.72 32.46 23.70
CA ASP A 493 7.50 32.35 22.89
C ASP A 493 7.56 31.06 22.08
N VAL A 494 7.03 29.98 22.66
CA VAL A 494 7.11 28.63 22.08
C VAL A 494 6.37 28.58 20.75
N HIS A 495 5.20 29.22 20.66
CA HIS A 495 4.37 29.23 19.45
C HIS A 495 5.10 29.91 18.28
N GLY A 496 5.56 31.14 18.47
CA GLY A 496 6.22 31.91 17.42
C GLY A 496 7.53 31.28 16.94
N GLU A 497 8.33 30.76 17.86
CA GLU A 497 9.60 30.09 17.53
C GLU A 497 9.37 28.73 16.86
N PHE A 498 8.40 27.94 17.33
CA PHE A 498 8.11 26.64 16.73
C PHE A 498 7.56 26.79 15.31
N ARG A 499 6.75 27.82 15.04
CA ARG A 499 6.29 28.13 13.69
C ARG A 499 7.43 28.49 12.74
N ARG A 500 8.44 29.24 13.23
CA ARG A 500 9.65 29.54 12.45
C ARG A 500 10.48 28.27 12.19
N PHE A 501 10.56 27.39 13.17
CA PHE A 501 11.23 26.09 13.08
C PHE A 501 10.53 25.12 12.12
N ALA A 502 9.21 25.11 12.10
CA ALA A 502 8.40 24.34 11.15
C ALA A 502 8.56 24.86 9.72
N GLY A 503 8.56 26.18 9.55
CA GLY A 503 8.73 26.84 8.25
C GLY A 503 7.44 26.99 7.43
N PRO A 504 7.54 27.50 6.20
CA PRO A 504 6.39 27.70 5.30
C PRO A 504 5.58 26.42 5.10
N ILE A 505 4.24 26.54 4.95
CA ILE A 505 3.32 25.39 4.76
C ILE A 505 3.71 24.56 3.55
N ASP A 506 4.14 25.21 2.47
CA ASP A 506 4.60 24.57 1.25
C ASP A 506 6.06 24.14 1.37
N SER A 507 6.29 22.83 1.29
CA SER A 507 7.61 22.21 1.42
C SER A 507 8.58 22.63 0.31
N GLU A 508 8.10 22.89 -0.92
CA GLU A 508 8.95 23.33 -2.03
C GLU A 508 9.47 24.74 -1.79
N ILE A 509 8.59 25.64 -1.35
CA ILE A 509 8.95 27.01 -0.98
C ILE A 509 9.86 27.00 0.24
N ALA A 510 9.56 26.15 1.23
CA ALA A 510 10.39 26.00 2.43
C ALA A 510 11.83 25.58 2.06
N ARG A 511 12.00 24.63 1.14
CA ARG A 511 13.34 24.21 0.66
C ARG A 511 14.15 25.35 0.04
N GLN A 512 13.50 26.28 -0.66
CA GLN A 512 14.18 27.40 -1.31
C GLN A 512 14.54 28.52 -0.33
N ILE A 513 13.61 28.89 0.56
CA ILE A 513 13.77 30.07 1.43
C ILE A 513 14.44 29.69 2.75
N ARG A 514 14.09 28.53 3.34
CA ARG A 514 14.55 28.08 4.66
C ARG A 514 14.79 26.57 4.66
N PRO A 515 15.88 26.07 4.06
CA PRO A 515 16.13 24.63 3.91
C PRO A 515 16.30 23.86 5.23
N GLN A 516 16.53 24.58 6.34
CA GLN A 516 16.73 23.98 7.67
C GLN A 516 15.43 23.68 8.42
N THR A 517 14.26 24.08 7.91
CA THR A 517 13.00 23.88 8.62
C THR A 517 12.50 22.44 8.50
N LEU A 518 11.68 22.00 9.45
CA LEU A 518 11.14 20.63 9.45
C LEU A 518 10.36 20.31 8.17
N ARG A 519 9.52 21.23 7.69
CA ARG A 519 8.77 21.06 6.44
C ARG A 519 9.67 20.98 5.21
N ALA A 520 10.80 21.70 5.21
CA ALA A 520 11.76 21.64 4.12
C ALA A 520 12.54 20.32 4.10
N LYS A 521 12.96 19.83 5.27
CA LYS A 521 13.74 18.59 5.43
C LYS A 521 12.91 17.34 5.14
N PHE A 522 11.68 17.27 5.66
CA PHE A 522 10.90 16.04 5.68
C PHE A 522 9.69 16.04 4.75
N GLY A 523 9.20 17.23 4.34
CA GLY A 523 8.02 17.39 3.51
C GLY A 523 8.26 17.11 2.02
N ILE A 524 7.22 16.64 1.35
CA ILE A 524 7.21 16.29 -0.08
C ILE A 524 6.66 17.45 -0.89
N ASP A 525 5.41 17.84 -0.59
CA ASP A 525 4.63 18.86 -1.30
C ASP A 525 3.86 19.76 -0.30
N LYS A 526 2.91 20.55 -0.79
CA LYS A 526 2.08 21.48 0.00
C LYS A 526 1.17 20.79 1.02
N TYR A 527 0.62 19.62 0.70
CA TYR A 527 -0.35 18.91 1.54
C TYR A 527 0.34 17.82 2.38
N ARG A 528 1.32 17.12 1.80
CA ARG A 528 2.25 16.19 2.46
C ARG A 528 3.49 16.93 2.92
N ASN A 529 3.32 17.82 3.89
CA ASN A 529 4.35 18.72 4.39
C ASN A 529 5.02 18.25 5.70
N ALA A 530 5.06 16.95 5.95
CA ALA A 530 5.51 16.25 7.16
C ALA A 530 4.80 16.61 8.48
N ILE A 531 4.66 17.90 8.80
CA ILE A 531 4.14 18.37 10.07
C ILE A 531 3.07 19.46 9.91
N HIS A 532 2.05 19.36 10.75
CA HIS A 532 1.12 20.44 11.04
C HIS A 532 1.47 21.05 12.40
N CYS A 533 1.35 22.36 12.52
CA CYS A 533 1.60 23.09 13.77
C CYS A 533 0.51 24.15 13.90
N THR A 534 0.12 24.45 15.14
CA THR A 534 -0.90 25.45 15.43
C THR A 534 -0.52 26.81 14.83
N ASP A 535 -1.47 27.47 14.16
CA ASP A 535 -1.22 28.75 13.49
C ASP A 535 -1.43 29.97 14.40
N LEU A 536 -2.31 29.88 15.40
CA LEU A 536 -2.62 30.92 16.39
C LEU A 536 -2.39 30.42 17.82
N PRO A 537 -1.87 31.25 18.73
CA PRO A 537 -1.60 30.83 20.11
C PRO A 537 -2.89 30.46 20.86
N GLU A 538 -4.01 31.15 20.58
CA GLU A 538 -5.30 30.89 21.23
C GLU A 538 -5.88 29.52 20.86
N ASP A 539 -5.57 29.00 19.67
CA ASP A 539 -6.07 27.70 19.19
C ASP A 539 -5.30 26.53 19.80
N THR A 540 -4.11 26.76 20.37
CA THR A 540 -3.24 25.69 20.87
C THR A 540 -3.94 24.84 21.93
N GLU A 541 -4.59 25.49 22.90
CA GLU A 541 -5.28 24.80 23.98
C GLU A 541 -6.42 23.94 23.42
N LEU A 542 -7.20 24.49 22.49
CA LEU A 542 -8.31 23.79 21.85
C LEU A 542 -7.85 22.57 21.06
N GLU A 543 -6.77 22.70 20.27
CA GLU A 543 -6.21 21.59 19.50
C GLU A 543 -5.67 20.48 20.43
N LEU A 544 -4.93 20.85 21.48
CA LEU A 544 -4.38 19.87 22.43
C LEU A 544 -5.50 19.18 23.23
N GLU A 545 -6.52 19.91 23.67
CA GLU A 545 -7.68 19.31 24.35
C GLU A 545 -8.45 18.38 23.41
N TYR A 546 -8.59 18.75 22.13
CA TYR A 546 -9.24 17.90 21.14
C TYR A 546 -8.53 16.54 21.03
N PHE A 547 -7.21 16.53 20.85
CA PHE A 547 -6.47 15.27 20.73
C PHE A 547 -6.38 14.47 22.03
N PHE A 548 -6.06 15.12 23.15
CA PHE A 548 -5.72 14.40 24.39
C PHE A 548 -6.88 14.21 25.36
N LYS A 549 -8.02 14.88 25.17
CA LYS A 549 -9.21 14.75 26.03
C LYS A 549 -10.47 14.32 25.27
N VAL A 550 -10.72 14.88 24.08
CA VAL A 550 -11.97 14.64 23.32
C VAL A 550 -11.88 13.35 22.49
N LEU A 551 -10.81 13.20 21.71
CA LEU A 551 -10.60 11.99 20.92
C LEU A 551 -10.36 10.79 21.85
N LYS A 552 -11.25 9.80 21.71
CA LYS A 552 -11.07 8.48 22.34
C LYS A 552 -10.49 7.53 21.30
N ASP A 553 -9.45 6.81 21.71
CA ASP A 553 -8.76 5.77 20.92
C ASP A 553 -9.70 4.66 20.40
#